data_AF-Q8CY89-F1
#
_entry.id   AF-Q8CY89-F1
#
_cell.length_a   1.000
_cell.length_b   1.000
_cell.length_c   1.000
_cell.angle_alpha   90.00
_cell.angle_beta   90.00
_cell.angle_gamma   90.00
#
_symmetry.space_group_name_H-M   'P 1'
#
loop_
_entity.id
_entity.type
_entity.pdbx_description
1 polymer ?
#
loop_
_entity_poly.entity_id
_entity_poly.type
_entity_poly.pdbx_seq_one_letter_code
_entity_poly.pdbx_strand_id
1 'polypeptide(L)'
;MENLTNFYEKYRVYLTRPRLELLAVVTIVFCAVLVFFLNIPGKGVLKLDNGTIVYDGSLVRGKMNGQGTITFQNGDQYTGGFNNGAFNGKGTFQSKEGWTYEGDFVNGQAEGKGKLTTEQEVVYEGTFKQGVFQQK
;
A
#
# COMPACT_ATOMS: atom_id res chain seq x y z
N MET A 1 -23.13 37.90 12.65
CA MET A 1 -22.00 38.80 12.36
C MET A 1 -21.30 39.27 13.64
N GLU A 2 -22.03 39.61 14.69
CA GLU A 2 -21.48 40.10 15.97
C GLU A 2 -20.36 39.22 16.56
N ASN A 3 -20.45 37.89 16.47
CA ASN A 3 -19.38 36.98 16.91
C ASN A 3 -18.04 37.18 16.18
N LEU A 4 -18.06 37.45 14.86
CA LEU A 4 -16.84 37.68 14.10
C LEU A 4 -16.23 39.03 14.43
N THR A 5 -17.06 40.07 14.58
CA THR A 5 -16.62 41.39 15.00
C THR A 5 -16.00 41.33 16.40
N ASN A 6 -16.66 40.67 17.35
CA ASN A 6 -16.14 40.49 18.71
C ASN A 6 -14.82 39.71 18.71
N PHE A 7 -14.69 38.67 17.88
CA PHE A 7 -13.44 37.94 17.71
C PHE A 7 -12.34 38.85 17.16
N TYR A 8 -12.60 39.59 16.08
CA TYR A 8 -11.64 40.51 15.50
C TYR A 8 -11.21 41.58 16.49
N GLU A 9 -12.14 42.26 17.17
CA GLU A 9 -11.79 43.28 18.16
C GLU A 9 -10.96 42.71 19.31
N LYS A 10 -11.26 41.48 19.75
CA LYS A 10 -10.48 40.79 20.77
C LYS A 10 -9.06 40.45 20.33
N TYR A 11 -8.85 40.07 19.07
CA TYR A 11 -7.57 39.53 18.58
C TYR A 11 -6.81 40.42 17.59
N ARG A 12 -7.35 41.59 17.20
CA ARG A 12 -6.75 42.48 16.19
C ARG A 12 -5.29 42.87 16.47
N VAL A 13 -4.91 42.95 17.75
CA VAL A 13 -3.53 43.24 18.18
C VAL A 13 -2.57 42.12 17.75
N TYR A 14 -3.04 40.88 17.64
CA TYR A 14 -2.27 39.72 17.19
C TYR A 14 -2.31 39.51 15.68
N LEU A 15 -3.36 39.97 15.00
CA LEU A 15 -3.55 39.85 13.55
C LEU A 15 -2.73 40.87 12.75
N THR A 16 -1.47 41.10 13.13
CA THR A 16 -0.56 41.93 12.33
C THR A 16 -0.07 41.16 11.12
N ARG A 17 0.15 41.85 9.99
CA ARG A 17 0.62 41.21 8.75
C ARG A 17 1.86 40.31 8.96
N PRO A 18 2.94 40.73 9.67
CA PRO A 18 4.09 39.85 9.91
C PRO A 18 3.77 38.60 10.74
N ARG A 19 2.84 38.69 11.70
CA ARG A 19 2.42 37.53 12.51
C ARG A 19 1.57 36.56 11.70
N LEU A 20 0.71 37.09 10.83
CA LEU A 20 -0.07 36.27 9.89
C LEU A 20 0.82 35.59 8.86
N GLU A 21 1.84 36.29 8.34
CA GLU A 21 2.85 35.72 7.44
C GLU A 21 3.65 34.60 8.14
N LEU A 22 4.11 34.83 9.37
CA LEU A 22 4.78 33.80 10.17
C LEU A 22 3.87 32.58 10.43
N LEU A 23 2.62 32.81 10.83
CA LEU A 23 1.65 31.74 11.05
C LEU A 23 1.38 30.95 9.76
N ALA A 24 1.27 31.63 8.62
CA ALA A 24 1.10 30.97 7.33
C ALA A 24 2.32 30.11 6.98
N VAL A 25 3.54 30.61 7.15
CA VAL A 25 4.78 29.84 6.94
C VAL A 25 4.84 28.63 7.87
N VAL A 26 4.55 28.81 9.17
CA VAL A 26 4.50 27.70 10.14
C VAL A 26 3.46 26.66 9.73
N THR A 27 2.29 27.10 9.25
CA THR A 27 1.23 26.20 8.77
C THR A 27 1.69 25.43 7.54
N ILE A 28 2.34 26.08 6.57
CA ILE A 28 2.87 25.44 5.36
C ILE A 28 3.95 24.42 5.73
N VAL A 29 4.89 24.78 6.60
CA VAL A 29 5.95 23.87 7.08
C VAL A 29 5.33 22.69 7.83
N PHE A 30 4.35 22.94 8.71
CA PHE A 30 3.64 21.89 9.42
C PHE A 30 2.92 20.93 8.47
N CYS A 31 2.20 21.44 7.46
CA CYS A 31 1.57 20.63 6.42
C CYS A 31 2.61 19.81 5.64
N ALA A 32 3.76 20.38 5.28
CA ALA A 32 4.83 19.66 4.60
C ALA A 32 5.38 18.53 5.48
N VAL A 33 5.70 18.82 6.74
CA VAL A 33 6.19 17.85 7.73
C VAL A 33 5.18 16.71 7.94
N LEU A 34 3.88 17.02 8.04
CA LEU A 34 2.82 16.01 8.12
C LEU A 34 2.81 15.10 6.88
N VAL A 35 2.95 15.64 5.66
CA VAL A 35 2.99 14.84 4.43
C VAL A 35 4.21 13.90 4.41
N PHE A 36 5.36 14.34 4.93
CA PHE A 36 6.55 13.49 5.04
C PHE A 36 6.33 12.35 6.03
N PHE A 37 5.79 12.62 7.22
CA PHE A 37 5.53 11.58 8.22
C PHE A 37 4.49 10.55 7.76
N LEU A 38 3.51 10.95 6.94
CA LEU A 38 2.50 10.03 6.38
C LEU A 38 3.07 9.05 5.32
N ASN A 39 4.27 9.28 4.81
CA ASN A 39 4.94 8.39 3.85
C ASN A 39 5.84 7.34 4.50
N ILE A 40 5.99 7.36 5.83
CA ILE A 40 6.79 6.34 6.52
C ILE A 40 5.99 5.02 6.54
N PRO A 41 6.55 3.91 6.02
CA PRO A 41 5.89 2.62 6.08
C PRO A 41 5.75 2.15 7.53
N GLY A 42 4.54 1.84 7.95
CA GLY A 42 4.24 1.20 9.23
C GLY A 42 3.94 -0.28 9.03
N LYS A 43 4.38 -1.16 9.93
CA LYS A 43 3.90 -2.55 9.95
C LYS A 43 2.50 -2.60 10.55
N GLY A 44 1.61 -3.38 9.97
CA GLY A 44 0.26 -3.55 10.49
C GLY A 44 -0.51 -4.68 9.84
N VAL A 45 -1.61 -5.03 10.48
CA VAL A 45 -2.55 -6.06 10.00
C VAL A 45 -3.82 -5.37 9.51
N LEU A 46 -4.25 -5.67 8.28
CA LEU A 46 -5.54 -5.27 7.74
C LEU A 46 -6.47 -6.48 7.67
N LYS A 47 -7.69 -6.30 8.16
CA LYS A 47 -8.81 -7.23 7.94
C LYS A 47 -9.73 -6.59 6.90
N LEU A 48 -9.76 -7.17 5.71
CA LEU A 48 -10.55 -6.71 4.57
C LEU A 48 -11.78 -7.60 4.42
N ASP A 49 -12.82 -7.08 3.77
CA ASP A 49 -14.05 -7.81 3.46
C ASP A 49 -14.64 -8.54 4.70
N ASN A 50 -14.90 -7.77 5.76
CA ASN A 50 -15.40 -8.31 7.04
C ASN A 50 -14.48 -9.35 7.71
N GLY A 51 -13.18 -9.34 7.38
CA GLY A 51 -12.17 -10.23 7.93
C GLY A 51 -12.00 -11.54 7.19
N THR A 52 -12.63 -11.72 6.02
CA THR A 52 -12.42 -12.88 5.14
C THR A 52 -11.04 -12.86 4.48
N ILE A 53 -10.44 -11.67 4.33
CA ILE A 53 -9.10 -11.48 3.80
C ILE A 53 -8.25 -10.79 4.86
N VAL A 54 -7.09 -11.39 5.19
CA VAL A 54 -6.16 -10.86 6.20
C VAL A 54 -4.84 -10.54 5.54
N TYR A 55 -4.39 -9.30 5.67
CA TYR A 55 -3.06 -8.86 5.26
C TYR A 55 -2.21 -8.55 6.49
N ASP A 56 -0.97 -9.01 6.50
CA ASP A 56 0.07 -8.66 7.47
C ASP A 56 1.31 -8.16 6.72
N GLY A 57 1.66 -6.89 6.92
CA GLY A 57 2.83 -6.34 6.26
C GLY A 57 2.95 -4.83 6.36
N SER A 58 3.67 -4.26 5.39
CA SER A 58 3.96 -2.83 5.32
C SER A 58 2.79 -2.03 4.75
N LEU A 59 2.44 -0.95 5.45
CA LEU A 59 1.36 -0.04 5.13
C LEU A 59 1.91 1.37 4.92
N VAL A 60 1.61 1.96 3.77
CA VAL A 60 1.89 3.37 3.47
C VAL A 60 0.57 4.06 3.20
N ARG A 61 0.25 5.12 3.96
CA ARG A 61 -1.04 5.85 3.87
C ARG A 61 -2.26 4.92 3.93
N GLY A 62 -2.22 3.90 4.78
CA GLY A 62 -3.30 2.91 4.94
C GLY A 62 -3.46 1.91 3.79
N LYS A 63 -2.56 1.91 2.81
CA LYS A 63 -2.56 0.95 1.68
C LYS A 63 -1.41 -0.04 1.81
N MET A 64 -1.64 -1.29 1.40
CA MET A 64 -0.62 -2.33 1.32
C MET A 64 0.47 -1.89 0.35
N ASN A 65 1.70 -1.73 0.85
CA ASN A 65 2.85 -1.24 0.10
C ASN A 65 4.14 -1.81 0.67
N GLY A 66 5.04 -2.28 -0.18
CA GLY A 66 6.25 -2.99 0.26
C GLY A 66 5.96 -4.47 0.52
N GLN A 67 6.70 -5.10 1.43
CA GLN A 67 6.58 -6.54 1.68
C GLN A 67 5.42 -6.86 2.64
N GLY A 68 4.74 -7.98 2.39
CA GLY A 68 3.73 -8.52 3.28
C GLY A 68 3.21 -9.89 2.84
N THR A 69 2.24 -10.39 3.59
CA THR A 69 1.52 -11.63 3.32
C THR A 69 0.02 -11.34 3.36
N ILE A 70 -0.71 -11.76 2.32
CA ILE A 70 -2.18 -11.76 2.31
C ILE A 70 -2.68 -13.20 2.30
N THR A 71 -3.67 -13.49 3.14
CA THR A 71 -4.38 -14.76 3.19
C THR A 71 -5.83 -14.51 2.80
N PHE A 72 -6.28 -15.23 1.79
CA PHE A 72 -7.63 -15.11 1.24
C PHE A 72 -8.59 -16.06 1.95
N GLN A 73 -9.89 -15.79 1.80
CA GLN A 73 -10.95 -16.61 2.40
C GLN A 73 -10.89 -18.07 1.98
N ASN A 74 -10.50 -18.32 0.72
CA ASN A 74 -10.38 -19.66 0.17
C ASN A 74 -9.15 -20.42 0.70
N GLY A 75 -8.26 -19.78 1.46
CA GLY A 75 -7.03 -20.36 1.99
C GLY A 75 -5.80 -20.15 1.09
N ASP A 76 -5.97 -19.54 -0.09
CA ASP A 76 -4.83 -19.11 -0.89
C ASP A 76 -4.03 -18.05 -0.14
N GLN A 77 -2.73 -18.03 -0.37
CA GLN A 77 -1.82 -17.08 0.25
C GLN A 77 -0.89 -16.47 -0.78
N TYR A 78 -0.64 -15.18 -0.67
CA TYR A 78 0.44 -14.52 -1.37
C TYR A 78 1.39 -13.87 -0.38
N THR A 79 2.70 -14.08 -0.57
CA THR A 79 3.76 -13.41 0.19
C THR A 79 4.71 -12.73 -0.80
N GLY A 80 4.92 -11.43 -0.65
CA GLY A 80 5.80 -10.68 -1.54
C GLY A 80 5.56 -9.18 -1.53
N GLY A 81 5.95 -8.54 -2.63
CA GLY A 81 5.81 -7.11 -2.82
C GLY A 81 4.38 -6.65 -3.15
N PHE A 82 4.01 -5.51 -2.60
CA PHE A 82 2.76 -4.82 -2.84
C PHE A 82 3.03 -3.40 -3.31
N ASN A 83 2.22 -2.93 -4.26
CA ASN A 83 2.16 -1.53 -4.66
C ASN A 83 0.69 -1.12 -4.73
N ASN A 84 0.29 -0.17 -3.89
CA ASN A 84 -1.08 0.36 -3.81
C ASN A 84 -2.16 -0.73 -3.72
N GLY A 85 -1.90 -1.82 -2.98
CA GLY A 85 -2.86 -2.90 -2.79
C GLY A 85 -2.77 -4.05 -3.79
N ALA A 86 -2.01 -3.92 -4.88
CA ALA A 86 -1.81 -4.99 -5.85
C ALA A 86 -0.46 -5.69 -5.65
N PHE A 87 -0.39 -6.98 -5.97
CA PHE A 87 0.88 -7.72 -6.02
C PHE A 87 1.80 -7.08 -7.05
N ASN A 88 3.05 -6.81 -6.64
CA ASN A 88 4.00 -6.10 -7.47
C ASN A 88 5.45 -6.41 -7.06
N GLY A 89 6.30 -6.70 -8.04
CA GLY A 89 7.67 -7.17 -7.81
C GLY A 89 7.70 -8.67 -7.49
N LYS A 90 8.73 -9.11 -6.76
CA LYS A 90 8.91 -10.54 -6.44
C LYS A 90 7.95 -11.01 -5.36
N GLY A 91 7.40 -12.20 -5.55
CA GLY A 91 6.59 -12.87 -4.53
C GLY A 91 6.29 -14.33 -4.87
N THR A 92 5.57 -14.96 -3.95
CA THR A 92 5.10 -16.33 -4.06
C THR A 92 3.59 -16.35 -3.81
N PHE A 93 2.84 -16.88 -4.77
CA PHE A 93 1.44 -17.25 -4.60
C PHE A 93 1.36 -18.76 -4.34
N GLN A 94 0.65 -19.17 -3.29
CA GLN A 94 0.40 -20.55 -2.95
C GLN A 94 -1.11 -20.74 -2.91
N SER A 95 -1.63 -21.61 -3.78
CA SER A 95 -3.02 -21.98 -3.70
C SER A 95 -3.22 -23.04 -2.62
N LYS A 96 -4.38 -23.01 -1.97
CA LYS A 96 -4.84 -24.09 -1.11
C LYS A 96 -4.88 -25.44 -1.84
N GLU A 97 -5.17 -25.44 -3.15
CA GLU A 97 -5.25 -26.67 -3.95
C GLU A 97 -3.86 -27.27 -4.24
N GLY A 98 -2.76 -26.57 -3.94
CA GLY A 98 -1.40 -27.11 -3.91
C GLY A 98 -0.49 -26.64 -5.04
N TRP A 99 -0.99 -25.90 -6.02
CA TRP A 99 -0.13 -25.24 -7.00
C TRP A 99 0.51 -23.97 -6.42
N THR A 100 1.71 -23.65 -6.89
CA THR A 100 2.49 -22.51 -6.42
C THR A 100 3.09 -21.76 -7.60
N TYR A 101 3.12 -20.43 -7.51
CA TYR A 101 3.86 -19.58 -8.44
C TYR A 101 4.85 -18.74 -7.65
N GLU A 102 6.11 -18.74 -8.06
CA GLU A 102 7.16 -17.87 -7.54
C GLU A 102 7.76 -17.06 -8.68
N GLY A 103 7.73 -15.73 -8.60
CA GLY A 103 8.21 -14.90 -9.71
C GLY A 103 7.91 -13.42 -9.59
N ASP A 104 8.02 -12.72 -10.72
CA ASP A 104 7.62 -11.32 -10.83
C ASP A 104 6.10 -11.18 -10.97
N PHE A 105 5.57 -10.17 -10.29
CA PHE A 105 4.19 -9.74 -10.42
C PHE A 105 4.12 -8.29 -10.87
N VAL A 106 3.17 -7.98 -11.74
CA VAL A 106 2.81 -6.61 -12.11
C VAL A 106 1.31 -6.47 -12.02
N ASN A 107 0.84 -5.58 -11.14
CA ASN A 107 -0.57 -5.28 -10.93
C ASN A 107 -1.43 -6.54 -10.70
N GLY A 108 -0.94 -7.47 -9.86
CA GLY A 108 -1.66 -8.70 -9.53
C GLY A 108 -1.46 -9.87 -10.49
N GLN A 109 -0.77 -9.68 -11.62
CA GLN A 109 -0.56 -10.73 -12.62
C GLN A 109 0.89 -11.21 -12.63
N ALA A 110 1.09 -12.52 -12.81
CA ALA A 110 2.40 -13.08 -13.10
C ALA A 110 2.96 -12.48 -14.40
N GLU A 111 4.15 -11.91 -14.33
CA GLU A 111 4.83 -11.21 -15.42
C GLU A 111 6.32 -11.57 -15.34
N GLY A 112 7.12 -11.27 -16.36
CA GLY A 112 8.57 -11.43 -16.24
C GLY A 112 9.01 -12.87 -15.97
N LYS A 113 9.98 -13.08 -15.06
CA LYS A 113 10.54 -14.40 -14.77
C LYS A 113 9.86 -15.05 -13.57
N GLY A 114 9.47 -16.31 -13.73
CA GLY A 114 8.89 -17.08 -12.64
C GLY A 114 8.89 -18.58 -12.88
N LYS A 115 8.43 -19.30 -11.87
CA LYS A 115 8.29 -20.75 -11.80
C LYS A 115 6.90 -21.07 -11.27
N LEU A 116 6.10 -21.73 -12.09
CA LEU A 116 4.82 -22.32 -11.70
C LEU A 116 5.04 -23.82 -11.43
N THR A 117 4.68 -24.29 -10.25
CA THR A 117 4.64 -25.71 -9.91
C THR A 117 3.18 -26.10 -9.74
N THR A 118 2.69 -27.06 -10.53
CA THR A 118 1.31 -27.54 -10.43
C THR A 118 1.13 -28.47 -9.23
N GLU A 119 -0.11 -28.82 -8.93
CA GLU A 119 -0.49 -29.82 -7.92
C GLU A 119 0.12 -31.20 -8.21
N GLN A 120 0.43 -31.49 -9.47
CA GLN A 120 1.07 -32.72 -9.94
C GLN A 120 2.60 -32.58 -10.06
N GLU A 121 3.18 -31.56 -9.41
CA GLU A 121 4.62 -31.26 -9.42
C GLU A 121 5.21 -30.97 -10.82
N VAL A 122 4.38 -30.65 -11.81
CA VAL A 122 4.85 -30.21 -13.13
C VAL A 122 5.35 -28.78 -13.01
N VAL A 123 6.58 -28.55 -13.48
CA VAL A 123 7.25 -27.24 -13.37
C VAL A 123 7.27 -26.53 -14.71
N TYR A 124 6.74 -25.30 -14.73
CA TYR A 124 6.87 -24.35 -15.84
C TYR A 124 7.74 -23.19 -15.38
N GLU A 125 9.00 -23.20 -15.79
CA GLU A 125 9.96 -22.15 -15.46
C GLU A 125 10.32 -21.36 -16.73
N GLY A 126 10.17 -20.04 -16.67
CA GLY A 126 10.41 -19.21 -17.85
C GLY A 126 9.82 -17.82 -17.74
N THR A 127 9.37 -17.30 -18.88
CA THR A 127 8.76 -15.98 -18.95
C THR A 127 7.24 -16.09 -18.91
N PHE A 128 6.60 -15.28 -18.07
CA PHE A 128 5.16 -15.11 -18.02
C PHE A 128 4.79 -13.73 -18.54
N LYS A 129 3.64 -13.62 -19.20
CA LYS A 129 3.07 -12.36 -19.65
C LYS A 129 1.58 -12.38 -19.39
N GLN A 130 1.08 -11.42 -18.62
CA GLN A 130 -0.35 -11.35 -18.23
C GLN A 130 -0.89 -12.67 -17.66
N GLY A 131 -0.09 -13.36 -16.85
CA GLY A 131 -0.47 -14.65 -16.26
C GLY A 131 -0.23 -15.89 -17.13
N VAL A 132 0.17 -15.74 -18.39
CA VAL A 132 0.33 -16.86 -19.33
C VAL A 132 1.81 -17.19 -19.55
N PHE A 133 2.17 -18.46 -19.41
CA PHE A 133 3.52 -18.97 -19.71
C PHE A 133 3.84 -18.79 -21.21
N GLN A 134 5.01 -18.22 -21.50
CA GLN A 134 5.48 -17.98 -22.86
C GLN A 134 6.48 -19.07 -23.25
N GLN A 135 6.03 -20.04 -24.05
CA GLN A 135 6.91 -21.03 -24.68
C GLN A 135 7.72 -20.31 -25.77
N LYS A 136 9.05 -20.34 -25.63
CA LYS A 136 9.95 -19.90 -26.71
C LYS A 136 10.17 -21.01 -27.71
#